data_AF-A0A4Z0QWM5-F1
#
_entry.id   AF-A0A4Z0QWM5-F1
#
_cell.length_a   1.000
_cell.length_b   1.000
_cell.length_c   1.000
_cell.angle_alpha   90.00
_cell.angle_beta   90.00
_cell.angle_gamma   90.00
#
_symmetry.space_group_name_H-M   'P 1'
#
loop_
_entity.id
_entity.type
_entity.pdbx_description
1 polymer ?
#
loop_
_entity_poly.entity_id
_entity_poly.type
_entity_poly.pdbx_seq_one_letter_code
_entity_poly.pdbx_strand_id
1 'polypeptide(L)'
;MAFLNKTALTPLLLTYDNVSMYLHIDHQECALFGVESSEPFYRIHEPLLLAHGIMTDAKTVHLVVLKTSGELCYTLISGSSTPQTTLIAQLDVRTTKYRRLFLFPQGKIIHIFYASTHQAIPDVWHIEHRLWNGNSWLSTRMGEVVHPREPLYHVNLDSQGNLHFLTVTFQGRHSLLFTNRFNGTFNIWGSPAETLKIPGEIVDIAALMTSDNIHHLYWIVKTPNGQFELRSAQQSDAHELSSTWHPAPAPIKTFNTPCKNIGALELNGVLWLLARTVEEVLMINNGNGWRLISSKPVLHQPLLWVHKARRNFHQTYWLEDQAERRAPAFYRELGFTLKDKVTPVPTPVQTTQPILAQDIPPVPAFYPGQIPSDLPSLASVTLNEVESSTPSPIEVNVIPEVIEAPATTNIPDNSSEDVLPSLPMKENAELERLITTVAQLEQENTKLSDVLQSMLSKFDQILGAISDNVSQPKQPRKSKQKTSHYEEFEHPQTVFETSFEEPDAVKEAMANLEKETEGLSQVLRVMMAKQEQSDSSLENLGLQISQLQEDKEVKNKGGFWNKWIT
;
A
#
# COMPACT_ATOMS: atom_id res chain seq x y z
N MET A 1 23.85 3.72 33.16
CA MET A 1 22.76 3.07 32.42
C MET A 1 21.79 4.17 32.01
N ALA A 2 21.66 4.46 30.72
CA ALA A 2 20.67 5.43 30.25
C ALA A 2 19.28 4.88 30.55
N PHE A 3 18.46 5.64 31.26
CA PHE A 3 17.05 5.29 31.45
C PHE A 3 16.39 5.30 30.07
N LEU A 4 16.17 4.12 29.50
CA LEU A 4 15.28 3.98 28.35
C LEU A 4 13.94 4.54 28.79
N ASN A 5 13.57 5.72 28.26
CA ASN A 5 12.24 6.29 28.45
C ASN A 5 11.24 5.20 28.07
N LYS A 6 10.55 4.63 29.06
CA LYS A 6 9.57 3.56 28.86
C LYS A 6 8.48 4.12 27.95
N THR A 7 8.60 3.82 26.66
CA THR A 7 7.51 4.08 25.73
C THR A 7 6.40 3.14 26.16
N ALA A 8 5.26 3.70 26.57
CA ALA A 8 4.07 2.89 26.80
C ALA A 8 3.69 2.23 25.48
N LEU A 9 3.77 0.91 25.44
CA LEU A 9 3.27 0.12 24.32
C LEU A 9 1.74 0.11 24.44
N THR A 10 1.08 0.35 23.31
CA THR A 10 -0.38 0.41 23.24
C THR A 10 -0.89 -0.96 22.82
N PRO A 11 -1.82 -1.59 23.55
CA PRO A 11 -2.41 -2.85 23.12
C PRO A 11 -3.19 -2.67 21.82
N LEU A 12 -3.40 -3.76 21.08
CA LEU A 12 -4.18 -3.75 19.85
C LEU A 12 -5.46 -4.57 19.98
N LEU A 13 -6.55 -4.02 19.46
CA LEU A 13 -7.75 -4.78 19.11
C LEU A 13 -7.68 -5.10 17.62
N LEU A 14 -7.60 -6.39 17.30
CA LEU A 14 -7.62 -6.89 15.94
C LEU A 14 -9.03 -7.35 15.63
N THR A 15 -9.60 -6.92 14.51
CA THR A 15 -10.94 -7.35 14.09
C THR A 15 -10.94 -7.74 12.62
N TYR A 16 -11.61 -8.86 12.33
CA TYR A 16 -11.90 -9.33 10.98
C TYR A 16 -13.38 -9.70 10.89
N ASP A 17 -14.15 -8.98 10.07
CA ASP A 17 -15.61 -9.03 10.06
C ASP A 17 -16.17 -8.94 11.51
N ASN A 18 -16.80 -10.02 12.01
CA ASN A 18 -17.40 -10.09 13.35
C ASN A 18 -16.52 -10.81 14.39
N VAL A 19 -15.28 -11.16 14.04
CA VAL A 19 -14.33 -11.83 14.93
C VAL A 19 -13.33 -10.82 15.45
N SER A 20 -12.99 -10.90 16.73
CA SER A 20 -11.95 -10.07 17.32
C SER A 20 -10.86 -10.89 18.01
N MET A 21 -9.68 -10.32 18.12
CA MET A 21 -8.57 -10.82 18.93
C MET A 21 -7.91 -9.63 19.61
N TYR A 22 -7.32 -9.87 20.78
CA TYR A 22 -6.65 -8.82 21.54
C TYR A 22 -5.16 -9.14 21.65
N LEU A 23 -4.33 -8.22 21.17
CA LEU A 23 -2.89 -8.31 21.28
C LEU A 23 -2.44 -7.42 22.44
N HIS A 24 -2.18 -8.05 23.58
CA HIS A 24 -1.56 -7.40 24.72
C HIS A 24 -0.07 -7.20 24.42
N ILE A 25 0.43 -5.99 24.66
CA ILE A 25 1.83 -5.67 24.46
C ILE A 25 2.29 -4.91 25.70
N ASP A 26 3.32 -5.44 26.36
CA ASP A 26 4.04 -4.74 27.39
C ASP A 26 5.55 -4.80 27.16
N HIS A 27 6.32 -4.26 28.10
CA HIS A 27 7.77 -4.16 27.99
C HIS A 27 8.52 -5.50 28.14
N GLN A 28 7.83 -6.59 28.50
CA GLN A 28 8.39 -7.92 28.75
C GLN A 28 7.83 -8.98 27.80
N GLU A 29 6.58 -8.83 27.39
CA GLU A 29 5.91 -9.80 26.54
C GLU A 29 4.92 -9.19 25.55
N CYS A 30 4.62 -9.98 24.53
CA CYS A 30 3.52 -9.77 23.60
C CYS A 30 2.67 -11.04 23.58
N ALA A 31 1.38 -10.91 23.88
CA ALA A 31 0.47 -12.03 24.06
C ALA A 31 -0.82 -11.82 23.28
N LEU A 32 -1.19 -12.80 22.46
CA LEU A 32 -2.39 -12.76 21.62
C LEU A 32 -3.50 -13.61 22.23
N PHE A 33 -4.63 -12.98 22.48
CA PHE A 33 -5.80 -13.57 23.11
C PHE A 33 -6.97 -13.66 22.12
N GLY A 34 -7.69 -14.77 22.16
CA GLY A 34 -9.00 -14.87 21.52
C GLY A 34 -10.08 -14.16 22.34
N VAL A 35 -11.24 -13.88 21.72
CA VAL A 35 -12.38 -13.19 22.34
C VAL A 35 -12.76 -13.77 23.70
N GLU A 36 -12.93 -15.09 23.76
CA GLU A 36 -13.49 -15.79 24.91
C GLU A 36 -12.41 -16.45 25.79
N SER A 37 -11.13 -16.38 25.39
CA SER A 37 -10.05 -17.08 26.08
C SER A 37 -9.39 -16.20 27.14
N SER A 38 -9.35 -16.66 28.39
CA SER A 38 -8.56 -16.03 29.44
C SER A 38 -7.06 -16.17 29.19
N GLU A 39 -6.64 -17.28 28.58
CA GLU A 39 -5.24 -17.57 28.26
C GLU A 39 -4.90 -17.16 26.82
N PRO A 40 -3.71 -16.59 26.58
CA PRO A 40 -3.27 -16.29 25.23
C PRO A 40 -2.81 -17.58 24.55
N PHE A 41 -3.16 -17.74 23.28
CA PHE A 41 -2.76 -18.90 22.48
C PHE A 41 -1.42 -18.70 21.77
N TYR A 42 -0.88 -17.47 21.79
CA TYR A 42 0.45 -17.15 21.31
C TYR A 42 1.11 -16.12 22.22
N ARG A 43 2.41 -16.32 22.52
CA ARG A 43 3.21 -15.44 23.37
C ARG A 43 4.63 -15.27 22.82
N ILE A 44 5.17 -14.08 22.97
CA ILE A 44 6.59 -13.77 22.82
C ILE A 44 7.07 -13.29 24.19
N HIS A 45 7.95 -14.07 24.85
CA HIS A 45 8.52 -13.74 26.16
C HIS A 45 9.85 -12.98 26.03
N GLU A 46 9.84 -11.92 25.24
CA GLU A 46 11.02 -11.10 24.97
C GLU A 46 10.65 -9.62 25.01
N PRO A 47 11.53 -8.74 25.51
CA PRO A 47 11.28 -7.30 25.54
C PRO A 47 11.13 -6.71 24.14
N LEU A 48 10.08 -5.93 23.94
CA LEU A 48 9.75 -5.31 22.65
C LEU A 48 9.86 -3.79 22.68
N LEU A 49 10.18 -3.22 21.52
CA LEU A 49 10.14 -1.78 21.26
C LEU A 49 8.87 -1.37 20.51
N LEU A 50 8.41 -2.22 19.57
CA LEU A 50 7.19 -2.03 18.80
C LEU A 50 6.59 -3.40 18.48
N ALA A 51 5.27 -3.47 18.40
CA ALA A 51 4.56 -4.63 17.89
C ALA A 51 3.28 -4.19 17.19
N HIS A 52 2.88 -4.92 16.16
CA HIS A 52 1.64 -4.67 15.46
C HIS A 52 1.12 -5.96 14.82
N GLY A 53 -0.16 -6.26 15.07
CA GLY A 53 -0.87 -7.37 14.45
C GLY A 53 -1.96 -6.92 13.48
N ILE A 54 -2.35 -7.81 12.59
CA ILE A 54 -3.54 -7.70 11.74
C ILE A 54 -4.11 -9.10 11.48
N MET A 55 -5.43 -9.22 11.48
CA MET A 55 -6.14 -10.42 11.03
C MET A 55 -6.38 -10.36 9.52
N THR A 56 -6.05 -11.42 8.79
CA THR A 56 -6.40 -11.57 7.36
C THR A 56 -7.63 -12.44 7.13
N ASP A 57 -7.94 -13.28 8.11
CA ASP A 57 -9.19 -14.02 8.24
C ASP A 57 -9.48 -14.26 9.74
N ALA A 58 -10.52 -15.04 10.07
CA ALA A 58 -10.93 -15.32 11.44
C ALA A 58 -9.91 -16.11 12.29
N LYS A 59 -8.90 -16.74 11.67
CA LYS A 59 -7.91 -17.63 12.31
C LYS A 59 -6.46 -17.27 12.01
N THR A 60 -6.23 -16.42 11.01
CA THR A 60 -4.90 -16.03 10.56
C THR A 60 -4.56 -14.62 11.05
N VAL A 61 -3.50 -14.53 11.85
CA VAL A 61 -2.91 -13.28 12.34
C VAL A 61 -1.51 -13.13 11.78
N HIS A 62 -1.26 -11.97 11.20
CA HIS A 62 0.06 -11.52 10.82
C HIS A 62 0.55 -10.58 11.91
N LEU A 63 1.77 -10.80 12.41
CA LEU A 63 2.36 -10.03 13.50
C LEU A 63 3.75 -9.57 13.08
N VAL A 64 4.03 -8.28 13.24
CA VAL A 64 5.38 -7.73 13.11
C VAL A 64 5.81 -7.19 14.47
N VAL A 65 7.04 -7.50 14.89
CA VAL A 65 7.62 -7.05 16.15
C VAL A 65 9.02 -6.52 15.94
N LEU A 66 9.36 -5.44 16.62
CA LEU A 66 10.72 -4.96 16.78
C LEU A 66 11.15 -5.21 18.22
N LYS A 67 12.12 -6.09 18.42
CA LYS A 67 12.65 -6.45 19.73
C LYS A 67 13.64 -5.40 20.23
N THR A 68 13.92 -5.38 21.55
CA THR A 68 14.99 -4.54 22.11
C THR A 68 16.39 -4.95 21.67
N SER A 69 16.56 -6.13 21.06
CA SER A 69 17.80 -6.54 20.41
C SER A 69 18.05 -5.83 19.08
N GLY A 70 17.02 -5.21 18.48
CA GLY A 70 17.06 -4.66 17.12
C GLY A 70 16.56 -5.61 16.04
N GLU A 71 16.22 -6.85 16.38
CA GLU A 71 15.60 -7.79 15.44
C GLU A 71 14.18 -7.34 15.09
N LEU A 72 13.94 -7.04 13.82
CA LEU A 72 12.62 -6.86 13.24
C LEU A 72 12.15 -8.22 12.71
N CYS A 73 11.14 -8.81 13.34
CA CYS A 73 10.62 -10.12 12.98
C CYS A 73 9.18 -10.03 12.49
N TYR A 74 8.84 -10.88 11.53
CA TYR A 74 7.49 -11.11 11.07
C TYR A 74 7.06 -12.53 11.46
N THR A 75 5.85 -12.68 12.00
CA THR A 75 5.28 -13.96 12.41
C THR A 75 3.91 -14.16 11.77
N LEU A 76 3.70 -15.32 11.15
CA LEU A 76 2.41 -15.79 10.68
C LEU A 76 1.84 -16.81 11.67
N ILE A 77 0.66 -16.52 12.21
CA ILE A 77 -0.05 -17.37 13.17
C ILE A 77 -1.34 -17.84 12.51
N SER A 78 -1.43 -19.11 12.12
CA SER A 78 -2.59 -19.66 11.39
C SER A 78 -3.30 -20.74 12.21
N GLY A 79 -4.26 -20.36 13.04
CA GLY A 79 -5.10 -21.31 13.80
C GLY A 79 -4.30 -22.36 14.59
N SER A 80 -4.42 -23.63 14.20
CA SER A 80 -3.77 -24.77 14.88
C SER A 80 -2.35 -25.06 14.42
N SER A 81 -1.81 -24.35 13.41
CA SER A 81 -0.45 -24.56 12.96
C SER A 81 0.56 -23.89 13.88
N THR A 82 1.76 -24.46 13.98
CA THR A 82 2.90 -23.80 14.63
C THR A 82 3.15 -22.42 13.99
N PRO A 83 3.26 -21.34 14.77
CA PRO A 83 3.61 -20.02 14.27
C PRO A 83 4.91 -20.04 13.46
N GLN A 84 4.94 -19.31 12.35
CA GLN A 84 6.12 -19.21 11.49
C GLN A 84 6.74 -17.82 11.63
N THR A 85 7.95 -17.75 12.19
CA THR A 85 8.67 -16.50 12.42
C THR A 85 9.84 -16.35 11.46
N THR A 86 9.97 -15.18 10.85
CA THR A 86 11.05 -14.81 9.93
C THR A 86 11.71 -13.52 10.38
N LEU A 87 13.04 -13.52 10.48
CA LEU A 87 13.83 -12.31 10.70
C LEU A 87 13.85 -11.47 9.41
N ILE A 88 13.40 -10.23 9.48
CA ILE A 88 13.35 -9.31 8.33
C ILE A 88 14.61 -8.44 8.27
N ALA A 89 15.04 -7.92 9.43
CA ALA A 89 16.13 -6.97 9.52
C ALA A 89 16.75 -6.94 10.92
N GLN A 90 18.02 -6.51 10.97
CA GLN A 90 18.67 -6.09 12.19
C GLN A 90 18.79 -4.55 12.19
N LEU A 91 18.08 -3.88 13.08
CA LEU A 91 17.99 -2.43 13.18
C LEU A 91 18.85 -1.88 14.35
N ASP A 92 19.42 -0.68 14.19
CA ASP A 92 20.22 -0.04 15.25
C ASP A 92 19.34 0.66 16.29
N VAL A 93 18.96 -0.07 17.33
CA VAL A 93 18.15 0.45 18.44
C VAL A 93 18.97 1.22 19.49
N ARG A 94 20.30 1.29 19.35
CA ARG A 94 21.16 1.99 20.31
C ARG A 94 21.20 3.48 20.04
N THR A 95 21.31 3.85 18.76
CA THR A 95 21.39 5.25 18.32
C THR A 95 20.08 5.77 17.72
N THR A 96 19.19 4.87 17.31
CA THR A 96 17.95 5.20 16.61
C THR A 96 16.72 4.84 17.44
N LYS A 97 15.75 5.75 17.46
CA LYS A 97 14.43 5.54 18.05
C LYS A 97 13.44 5.17 16.94
N TYR A 98 12.61 4.16 17.18
CA TYR A 98 11.59 3.70 16.24
C TYR A 98 10.18 4.01 16.76
N ARG A 99 9.26 4.34 15.84
CA ARG A 99 7.85 4.68 16.11
C ARG A 99 6.93 4.25 14.98
N ARG A 100 5.62 4.19 15.30
CA ARG A 100 4.49 3.95 14.38
C ARG A 100 4.78 2.82 13.39
N LEU A 101 4.63 1.58 13.84
CA LEU A 101 4.75 0.40 12.99
C LEU A 101 3.39 0.16 12.32
N PHE A 102 3.34 -0.01 11.00
CA PHE A 102 2.15 -0.42 10.23
C PHE A 102 2.40 -1.72 9.46
N LEU A 103 1.38 -2.57 9.32
CA LEU A 103 1.47 -3.86 8.64
C LEU A 103 0.25 -4.08 7.71
N PHE A 104 0.52 -4.35 6.43
CA PHE A 104 -0.51 -4.63 5.41
C PHE A 104 -0.16 -5.89 4.60
N PRO A 105 -0.69 -7.07 4.97
CA PRO A 105 -0.68 -8.26 4.14
C PRO A 105 -1.74 -8.18 3.04
N GLN A 106 -1.30 -8.36 1.79
CA GLN A 106 -2.13 -8.40 0.59
C GLN A 106 -1.80 -9.66 -0.23
N GLY A 107 -2.57 -10.72 -0.04
CA GLY A 107 -2.27 -12.02 -0.66
C GLY A 107 -0.90 -12.53 -0.22
N LYS A 108 0.04 -12.63 -1.18
CA LYS A 108 1.43 -13.06 -0.93
C LYS A 108 2.38 -11.90 -0.63
N ILE A 109 1.92 -10.67 -0.78
CA ILE A 109 2.70 -9.45 -0.61
C ILE A 109 2.52 -8.94 0.83
N ILE A 110 3.61 -8.47 1.45
CA ILE A 110 3.57 -7.93 2.81
C ILE A 110 4.24 -6.56 2.80
N HIS A 111 3.51 -5.55 3.27
CA HIS A 111 4.03 -4.20 3.46
C HIS A 111 4.22 -3.92 4.94
N ILE A 112 5.38 -3.40 5.31
CA ILE A 112 5.71 -2.96 6.66
C ILE A 112 6.19 -1.53 6.59
N PHE A 113 5.60 -0.65 7.40
CA PHE A 113 6.07 0.73 7.53
C PHE A 113 6.52 0.99 8.94
N TYR A 114 7.62 1.73 9.10
CA TYR A 114 8.01 2.25 10.39
C TYR A 114 8.74 3.59 10.24
N ALA A 115 8.66 4.40 11.28
CA ALA A 115 9.43 5.63 11.37
C ALA A 115 10.66 5.41 12.25
N SER A 116 11.75 6.08 11.91
CA SER A 116 13.00 6.06 12.66
C SER A 116 13.57 7.47 12.80
N THR A 117 14.19 7.79 13.94
CA THR A 117 14.89 9.05 14.14
C THR A 117 16.18 8.82 14.94
N HIS A 118 17.26 9.49 14.55
CA HIS A 118 18.51 9.41 15.29
C HIS A 118 18.40 10.19 16.60
N GLN A 119 18.90 9.66 17.71
CA GLN A 119 18.79 10.30 19.03
C GLN A 119 19.41 11.71 19.11
N ALA A 120 20.41 11.99 18.26
CA ALA A 120 21.01 13.33 18.18
C ALA A 120 20.18 14.37 17.41
N ILE A 121 19.18 13.93 16.61
CA ILE A 121 18.32 14.79 15.80
C ILE A 121 16.86 14.31 15.94
N PRO A 122 16.29 14.36 17.16
CA PRO A 122 15.05 13.64 17.51
C PRO A 122 13.78 14.14 16.81
N ASP A 123 13.85 15.30 16.16
CA ASP A 123 12.72 15.94 15.49
C ASP A 123 12.60 15.57 14.01
N VAL A 124 13.62 14.91 13.44
CA VAL A 124 13.64 14.47 12.04
C VAL A 124 13.41 12.97 11.98
N TRP A 125 12.26 12.58 11.42
CA TRP A 125 11.84 11.20 11.27
C TRP A 125 11.99 10.75 9.83
N HIS A 126 12.60 9.59 9.62
CA HIS A 126 12.67 8.90 8.34
C HIS A 126 11.64 7.78 8.30
N ILE A 127 10.82 7.77 7.26
CA ILE A 127 9.79 6.74 7.09
C ILE A 127 10.31 5.68 6.11
N GLU A 128 10.36 4.44 6.56
CA GLU A 128 10.81 3.28 5.77
C GLU A 128 9.62 2.41 5.42
N HIS A 129 9.57 1.96 4.16
CA HIS A 129 8.66 0.94 3.67
C HIS A 129 9.47 -0.31 3.31
N ARG A 130 9.14 -1.43 3.95
CA ARG A 130 9.66 -2.75 3.59
C ARG A 130 8.58 -3.58 2.92
N LEU A 131 8.91 -4.12 1.76
CA LEU A 131 8.02 -4.88 0.88
C LEU A 131 8.54 -6.30 0.72
N TRP A 132 7.75 -7.29 1.08
CA TRP A 132 7.94 -8.66 0.63
C TRP A 132 7.14 -8.89 -0.65
N ASN A 133 7.82 -9.16 -1.77
CA ASN A 133 7.18 -9.39 -3.07
C ASN A 133 6.88 -10.89 -3.35
N GLY A 134 7.02 -11.76 -2.35
CA GLY A 134 6.91 -13.21 -2.53
C GLY A 134 8.27 -13.93 -2.65
N ASN A 135 9.36 -13.21 -2.90
CA ASN A 135 10.69 -13.77 -3.09
C ASN A 135 11.77 -13.09 -2.22
N SER A 136 11.74 -11.76 -2.13
CA SER A 136 12.73 -10.99 -1.37
C SER A 136 12.09 -9.81 -0.66
N TRP A 137 12.78 -9.35 0.41
CA TRP A 137 12.45 -8.11 1.08
C TRP A 137 13.15 -6.94 0.38
N LEU A 138 12.38 -5.97 -0.06
CA LEU A 138 12.84 -4.69 -0.60
C LEU A 138 12.63 -3.61 0.46
N SER A 139 13.51 -2.61 0.51
CA SER A 139 13.40 -1.46 1.41
C SER A 139 13.42 -0.18 0.60
N THR A 140 12.51 0.73 0.90
CA THR A 140 12.43 2.03 0.25
C THR A 140 12.18 3.10 1.30
N ARG A 141 13.01 4.14 1.29
CA ARG A 141 12.80 5.33 2.12
C ARG A 141 11.73 6.21 1.49
N MET A 142 10.65 6.41 2.20
CA MET A 142 9.45 7.09 1.69
C MET A 142 9.52 8.62 1.80
N GLY A 143 10.35 9.12 2.72
CA GLY A 143 10.53 10.56 2.92
C GLY A 143 10.93 10.91 4.34
N GLU A 144 10.86 12.21 4.63
CA GLU A 144 11.21 12.79 5.92
C GLU A 144 10.03 13.57 6.51
N VAL A 145 9.85 13.43 7.81
CA VAL A 145 8.85 14.17 8.59
C VAL A 145 9.56 14.93 9.69
N VAL A 146 9.42 16.25 9.70
CA VAL A 146 9.93 17.10 10.77
C VAL A 146 8.80 17.37 11.75
N HIS A 147 8.89 16.76 12.93
CA HIS A 147 7.92 16.94 14.00
C HIS A 147 8.53 16.59 15.38
N PRO A 148 8.40 17.47 16.40
CA PRO A 148 9.17 17.35 17.64
C PRO A 148 8.75 16.22 18.58
N ARG A 149 7.61 15.56 18.32
CA ARG A 149 7.03 14.57 19.25
C ARG A 149 6.97 13.19 18.65
N GLU A 150 6.22 13.06 17.58
CA GLU A 150 5.87 11.79 16.93
C GLU A 150 5.83 12.01 15.41
N PRO A 151 6.19 10.99 14.61
CA PRO A 151 6.15 11.08 13.16
C PRO A 151 4.69 11.14 12.68
N LEU A 152 4.28 12.24 12.06
CA LEU A 152 2.92 12.38 11.55
C LEU A 152 2.81 11.78 10.16
N TYR A 153 2.45 10.49 10.11
CA TYR A 153 2.11 9.81 8.87
C TYR A 153 1.01 8.76 9.07
N HIS A 154 0.32 8.45 7.97
CA HIS A 154 -0.68 7.38 7.85
C HIS A 154 -0.51 6.64 6.54
N VAL A 155 -0.94 5.38 6.53
CA VAL A 155 -1.04 4.55 5.32
C VAL A 155 -2.45 3.99 5.28
N ASN A 156 -3.14 4.19 4.17
CA ASN A 156 -4.45 3.63 3.94
C ASN A 156 -4.42 2.66 2.75
N LEU A 157 -5.34 1.72 2.74
CA LEU A 157 -5.49 0.73 1.68
C LEU A 157 -6.81 0.98 0.97
N ASP A 158 -6.77 1.16 -0.35
CA ASP A 158 -7.99 1.22 -1.16
C ASP A 158 -8.49 -0.16 -1.59
N SER A 159 -9.69 -0.19 -2.15
CA SER A 159 -10.36 -1.42 -2.60
C SER A 159 -9.63 -2.14 -3.75
N GLN A 160 -8.74 -1.45 -4.47
CA GLN A 160 -7.94 -1.99 -5.57
C GLN A 160 -6.57 -2.54 -5.10
N GLY A 161 -6.26 -2.47 -3.80
CA GLY A 161 -4.97 -2.91 -3.29
C GLY A 161 -3.88 -1.84 -3.28
N ASN A 162 -4.17 -0.60 -3.70
CA ASN A 162 -3.18 0.47 -3.68
C ASN A 162 -3.03 1.03 -2.26
N LEU A 163 -1.80 1.41 -1.92
CA LEU A 163 -1.52 2.07 -0.65
C LEU A 163 -1.45 3.58 -0.85
N HIS A 164 -2.16 4.30 0.01
CA HIS A 164 -2.17 5.76 0.07
C HIS A 164 -1.35 6.19 1.27
N PHE A 165 -0.20 6.78 1.01
CA PHE A 165 0.73 7.26 2.02
C PHE A 165 0.57 8.75 2.22
N LEU A 166 0.30 9.17 3.45
CA LEU A 166 0.17 10.58 3.82
C LEU A 166 1.22 10.93 4.86
N THR A 167 1.93 12.03 4.66
CA THR A 167 2.88 12.58 5.62
C THR A 167 2.61 14.04 5.88
N VAL A 168 2.80 14.48 7.13
CA VAL A 168 2.68 15.88 7.52
C VAL A 168 3.99 16.32 8.16
N THR A 169 4.61 17.35 7.61
CA THR A 169 5.85 17.94 8.14
C THR A 169 5.62 19.38 8.55
N PHE A 170 6.24 19.82 9.64
CA PHE A 170 6.11 21.19 10.13
C PHE A 170 7.31 22.05 9.74
N GLN A 171 7.06 23.15 9.03
CA GLN A 171 8.07 24.12 8.58
C GLN A 171 7.98 25.44 9.34
N GLY A 172 7.72 25.38 10.65
CA GLY A 172 7.71 26.54 11.56
C GLY A 172 6.45 27.40 11.51
N ARG A 173 5.96 27.79 10.33
CA ARG A 173 4.70 28.57 10.18
C ARG A 173 3.54 27.74 9.67
N HIS A 174 3.84 26.71 8.89
CA HIS A 174 2.86 25.88 8.22
C HIS A 174 3.24 24.41 8.40
N SER A 175 2.23 23.57 8.48
CA SER A 175 2.34 22.15 8.22
C SER A 175 2.03 21.88 6.75
N LEU A 176 2.85 21.08 6.09
CA LEU A 176 2.65 20.65 4.72
C LEU A 176 2.22 19.19 4.72
N LEU A 177 1.12 18.90 4.03
CA LEU A 177 0.67 17.54 3.74
C LEU A 177 1.25 17.11 2.40
N PHE A 178 1.96 15.99 2.41
CA PHE A 178 2.36 15.29 1.20
C PHE A 178 1.58 13.98 1.08
N THR A 179 1.23 13.63 -0.15
CA THR A 179 0.61 12.34 -0.48
C THR A 179 1.44 11.59 -1.50
N ASN A 180 1.55 10.28 -1.35
CA ASN A 180 2.10 9.38 -2.36
C ASN A 180 1.21 8.14 -2.48
N ARG A 181 1.17 7.53 -3.66
CA ARG A 181 0.39 6.32 -3.93
C ARG A 181 1.30 5.20 -4.40
N PHE A 182 1.14 4.03 -3.79
CA PHE A 182 1.73 2.79 -4.25
C PHE A 182 0.73 2.05 -5.13
N ASN A 183 1.10 1.76 -6.37
CA ASN A 183 0.28 0.93 -7.23
C ASN A 183 0.48 -0.55 -6.83
N GLY A 184 -0.59 -1.19 -6.34
CA GLY A 184 -0.54 -2.57 -5.85
C GLY A 184 -0.27 -3.60 -6.97
N THR A 185 -0.68 -3.31 -8.20
CA THR A 185 -0.48 -4.18 -9.37
C THR A 185 0.98 -4.17 -9.83
N PHE A 186 1.58 -2.98 -9.94
CA PHE A 186 2.94 -2.83 -10.45
C PHE A 186 4.01 -2.85 -9.36
N ASN A 187 3.61 -2.81 -8.09
CA ASN A 187 4.49 -2.71 -6.94
C ASN A 187 5.45 -1.51 -6.97
N ILE A 188 4.98 -0.36 -7.47
CA ILE A 188 5.77 0.86 -7.59
C ILE A 188 5.11 2.01 -6.85
N TRP A 189 5.93 2.89 -6.29
CA TRP A 189 5.49 4.17 -5.76
C TRP A 189 5.42 5.23 -6.87
N GLY A 190 4.41 6.08 -6.80
CA GLY A 190 4.39 7.33 -7.54
C GLY A 190 5.35 8.37 -6.97
N SER A 191 5.32 9.56 -7.56
CA SER A 191 6.02 10.72 -7.04
C SER A 191 5.21 11.35 -5.89
N PRO A 192 5.84 11.66 -4.74
CA PRO A 192 5.18 12.42 -3.69
C PRO A 192 4.73 13.80 -4.20
N ALA A 193 3.51 14.21 -3.85
CA ALA A 193 2.95 15.51 -4.20
C ALA A 193 2.60 16.29 -2.92
N GLU A 194 2.95 17.59 -2.86
CA GLU A 194 2.43 18.50 -1.85
C GLU A 194 0.97 18.81 -2.16
N THR A 195 0.07 18.52 -1.23
CA THR A 195 -1.37 18.57 -1.51
C THR A 195 -2.12 19.60 -0.68
N LEU A 196 -1.69 19.85 0.57
CA LEU A 196 -2.29 20.88 1.42
C LEU A 196 -1.21 21.64 2.18
N LYS A 197 -1.38 22.96 2.24
CA LYS A 197 -0.60 23.87 3.07
C LYS A 197 -1.46 24.39 4.22
N ILE A 198 -1.17 23.92 5.43
CA ILE A 198 -2.02 24.12 6.61
C ILE A 198 -1.35 25.14 7.55
N PRO A 199 -1.98 26.29 7.86
CA PRO A 199 -1.41 27.24 8.79
C PRO A 199 -1.35 26.70 10.22
N GLY A 200 -0.18 26.77 10.87
CA GLY A 200 0.02 26.31 12.25
C GLY A 200 0.69 24.94 12.36
N GLU A 201 0.98 24.54 13.59
CA GLU A 201 1.54 23.23 13.94
C GLU A 201 0.41 22.22 14.06
N ILE A 202 0.43 21.17 13.23
CA ILE A 202 -0.42 20.01 13.41
C ILE A 202 0.14 19.15 14.53
N VAL A 203 -0.70 18.81 15.51
CA VAL A 203 -0.31 18.06 16.72
C VAL A 203 -0.59 16.56 16.57
N ASP A 204 -1.68 16.23 15.88
CA ASP A 204 -2.02 14.85 15.55
C ASP A 204 -2.91 14.77 14.31
N ILE A 205 -2.92 13.59 13.68
CA ILE A 205 -3.66 13.28 12.46
C ILE A 205 -4.36 11.92 12.58
N ALA A 206 -5.54 11.79 11.99
CA ALA A 206 -6.23 10.53 11.73
C ALA A 206 -6.66 10.51 10.26
N ALA A 207 -6.41 9.42 9.55
CA ALA A 207 -6.88 9.24 8.20
C ALA A 207 -7.60 7.89 8.09
N LEU A 208 -8.58 7.79 7.20
CA LEU A 208 -9.24 6.53 6.86
C LEU A 208 -9.62 6.51 5.39
N MET A 209 -9.69 5.32 4.82
CA MET A 209 -10.28 5.06 3.51
C MET A 209 -11.61 4.36 3.70
N THR A 210 -12.69 4.94 3.17
CA THR A 210 -14.02 4.31 3.23
C THR A 210 -14.13 3.14 2.26
N SER A 211 -15.19 2.33 2.39
CA SER A 211 -15.47 1.25 1.43
C SER A 211 -15.76 1.76 0.01
N ASP A 212 -16.10 3.04 -0.14
CA ASP A 212 -16.33 3.70 -1.42
C ASP A 212 -15.07 4.43 -1.94
N ASN A 213 -13.91 4.19 -1.32
CA ASN A 213 -12.61 4.81 -1.66
C ASN A 213 -12.59 6.34 -1.53
N ILE A 214 -13.47 6.88 -0.69
CA ILE A 214 -13.35 8.27 -0.21
C ILE A 214 -12.30 8.29 0.89
N HIS A 215 -11.28 9.11 0.69
CA HIS A 215 -10.20 9.27 1.65
C HIS A 215 -10.51 10.46 2.57
N HIS A 216 -10.65 10.21 3.86
CA HIS A 216 -10.83 11.27 4.86
C HIS A 216 -9.55 11.51 5.64
N LEU A 217 -9.25 12.78 5.88
CA LEU A 217 -8.17 13.24 6.75
C LEU A 217 -8.75 14.18 7.81
N TYR A 218 -8.42 13.90 9.06
CA TYR A 218 -8.71 14.72 10.23
C TYR A 218 -7.40 15.12 10.88
N TRP A 219 -7.32 16.37 11.35
CA TRP A 219 -6.12 16.83 12.06
C TRP A 219 -6.46 17.85 13.13
N ILE A 220 -5.60 17.90 14.14
CA ILE A 220 -5.64 18.92 15.18
C ILE A 220 -4.53 19.93 14.91
N VAL A 221 -4.90 21.20 14.74
CA VAL A 221 -3.94 22.30 14.59
C VAL A 221 -3.92 23.18 15.83
N LYS A 222 -2.72 23.56 16.28
CA LYS A 222 -2.53 24.53 17.35
C LYS A 222 -2.60 25.95 16.77
N THR A 223 -3.55 26.73 17.25
CA THR A 223 -3.75 28.11 16.82
C THR A 223 -2.79 29.08 17.52
N PRO A 224 -2.56 30.29 16.98
CA PRO A 224 -1.69 31.28 17.61
C PRO A 224 -2.13 31.72 19.02
N ASN A 225 -3.42 31.62 19.34
CA ASN A 225 -3.96 31.91 20.68
C ASN A 225 -3.82 30.73 21.66
N GLY A 226 -3.19 29.62 21.26
CA GLY A 226 -2.97 28.44 22.08
C GLY A 226 -4.16 27.49 22.18
N GLN A 227 -5.25 27.74 21.45
CA GLN A 227 -6.36 26.79 21.30
C GLN A 227 -6.00 25.69 20.30
N PHE A 228 -6.84 24.66 20.25
CA PHE A 228 -6.68 23.55 19.32
C PHE A 228 -7.92 23.43 18.46
N GLU A 229 -7.77 23.40 17.14
CA GLU A 229 -8.88 23.28 16.20
C GLU A 229 -8.83 21.92 15.52
N LEU A 230 -9.97 21.21 15.50
CA LEU A 230 -10.14 20.03 14.69
C LEU A 230 -10.61 20.43 13.30
N ARG A 231 -9.85 20.02 12.29
CA ARG A 231 -10.14 20.29 10.89
C ARG A 231 -10.19 19.00 10.10
N SER A 232 -10.77 19.05 8.93
CA SER A 232 -10.92 17.90 8.05
C SER A 232 -10.81 18.28 6.58
N ALA A 233 -10.39 17.31 5.78
CA ALA A 233 -10.43 17.35 4.33
C ALA A 233 -10.78 15.95 3.82
N GLN A 234 -11.27 15.90 2.59
CA GLN A 234 -11.58 14.64 1.92
C GLN A 234 -11.12 14.68 0.47
N GLN A 235 -10.76 13.51 -0.04
CA GLN A 235 -10.53 13.24 -1.45
C GLN A 235 -11.66 12.31 -1.90
N SER A 236 -12.53 12.77 -2.80
CA SER A 236 -13.78 12.08 -3.15
C SER A 236 -13.57 10.79 -3.93
N ASP A 237 -12.49 10.71 -4.70
CA ASP A 237 -12.07 9.48 -5.37
C ASP A 237 -10.56 9.35 -5.19
N ALA A 238 -10.11 8.36 -4.41
CA ALA A 238 -8.70 8.09 -4.22
C ALA A 238 -8.05 7.37 -5.42
N HIS A 239 -8.83 6.77 -6.32
CA HIS A 239 -8.29 6.09 -7.49
C HIS A 239 -7.83 7.05 -8.57
N GLU A 240 -8.39 8.26 -8.62
CA GLU A 240 -7.99 9.27 -9.59
C GLU A 240 -6.74 10.01 -9.10
N LEU A 241 -5.64 9.93 -9.86
CA LEU A 241 -4.37 10.59 -9.53
C LEU A 241 -4.48 12.12 -9.46
N SER A 242 -5.41 12.70 -10.23
CA SER A 242 -5.72 14.14 -10.26
C SER A 242 -6.65 14.60 -9.14
N SER A 243 -7.20 13.68 -8.35
CA SER A 243 -8.20 13.99 -7.33
C SER A 243 -7.62 14.90 -6.25
N THR A 244 -8.24 16.07 -6.07
CA THR A 244 -7.77 17.08 -5.12
C THR A 244 -8.38 16.90 -3.75
N TRP A 245 -7.66 17.32 -2.71
CA TRP A 245 -8.19 17.36 -1.36
C TRP A 245 -9.08 18.59 -1.17
N HIS A 246 -10.33 18.36 -0.77
CA HIS A 246 -11.28 19.40 -0.49
C HIS A 246 -11.45 19.57 1.03
N PRO A 247 -11.26 20.78 1.58
CA PRO A 247 -11.61 21.07 2.97
C PRO A 247 -13.06 20.70 3.25
N ALA A 248 -13.29 19.96 4.33
CA ALA A 248 -14.61 19.52 4.76
C ALA A 248 -15.02 20.26 6.05
N PRO A 249 -16.34 20.44 6.32
CA PRO A 249 -16.81 21.10 7.53
C PRO A 249 -16.25 20.44 8.80
N ALA A 250 -15.65 21.25 9.67
CA ALA A 250 -15.07 20.78 10.92
C ALA A 250 -16.12 20.13 11.85
N PRO A 251 -15.86 18.94 12.42
CA PRO A 251 -16.77 18.27 13.36
C PRO A 251 -17.07 19.10 14.61
N ILE A 252 -16.04 19.73 15.18
CA ILE A 252 -16.07 20.64 16.33
C ILE A 252 -15.07 21.75 16.05
N LYS A 253 -15.42 22.99 16.40
CA LYS A 253 -14.57 24.14 16.04
C LYS A 253 -13.31 24.24 16.91
N THR A 254 -13.39 24.09 18.23
CA THR A 254 -12.25 24.36 19.12
C THR A 254 -12.25 23.49 20.39
N PHE A 255 -11.06 23.09 20.81
CA PHE A 255 -10.75 22.55 22.13
C PHE A 255 -9.88 23.54 22.90
N ASN A 256 -10.20 23.76 24.18
CA ASN A 256 -9.43 24.64 25.07
C ASN A 256 -8.22 23.94 25.70
N THR A 257 -8.08 22.63 25.50
CA THR A 257 -7.01 21.82 26.08
C THR A 257 -6.28 21.04 24.98
N PRO A 258 -4.98 20.74 25.16
CA PRO A 258 -4.22 19.97 24.19
C PRO A 258 -4.89 18.63 23.86
N CYS A 259 -5.09 18.38 22.56
CA CYS A 259 -5.48 17.06 22.10
C CYS A 259 -4.26 16.14 22.13
N LYS A 260 -4.42 14.97 22.73
CA LYS A 260 -3.37 13.95 22.83
C LYS A 260 -3.39 13.04 21.61
N ASN A 261 -4.58 12.57 21.24
CA ASN A 261 -4.76 11.64 20.15
C ASN A 261 -6.12 11.83 19.47
N ILE A 262 -6.19 11.55 18.17
CA ILE A 262 -7.42 11.41 17.42
C ILE A 262 -7.47 10.07 16.69
N GLY A 263 -8.67 9.53 16.57
CA GLY A 263 -8.94 8.28 15.86
C GLY A 263 -10.22 8.40 15.06
N ALA A 264 -10.19 7.89 13.83
CA ALA A 264 -11.35 7.86 12.94
C ALA A 264 -11.58 6.43 12.42
N LEU A 265 -12.83 6.04 12.22
CA LEU A 265 -13.20 4.73 11.66
C LEU A 265 -14.53 4.81 10.92
N GLU A 266 -14.72 3.92 9.97
CA GLU A 266 -15.99 3.72 9.29
C GLU A 266 -16.58 2.36 9.68
N LEU A 267 -17.83 2.36 10.16
CA LEU A 267 -18.60 1.15 10.41
C LEU A 267 -19.97 1.28 9.77
N ASN A 268 -20.33 0.32 8.91
CA ASN A 268 -21.62 0.27 8.22
C ASN A 268 -21.98 1.58 7.49
N GLY A 269 -21.00 2.20 6.82
CA GLY A 269 -21.17 3.48 6.10
C GLY A 269 -21.29 4.70 7.01
N VAL A 270 -21.06 4.56 8.31
CA VAL A 270 -21.09 5.65 9.29
C VAL A 270 -19.69 5.98 9.75
N LEU A 271 -19.33 7.26 9.66
CA LEU A 271 -18.04 7.76 10.13
C LEU A 271 -18.11 8.06 11.62
N TRP A 272 -17.09 7.59 12.34
CA TRP A 272 -16.90 7.83 13.76
C TRP A 272 -15.58 8.54 13.96
N LEU A 273 -15.57 9.50 14.87
CA LEU A 273 -14.38 10.27 15.21
C LEU A 273 -14.28 10.39 16.73
N LEU A 274 -13.13 10.01 17.26
CA LEU A 274 -12.78 10.10 18.66
C LEU A 274 -11.64 11.09 18.82
N ALA A 275 -11.82 12.08 19.69
CA ALA A 275 -10.77 12.99 20.10
C ALA A 275 -10.52 12.85 21.60
N ARG A 276 -9.25 12.65 21.98
CA ARG A 276 -8.84 12.57 23.38
C ARG A 276 -8.11 13.83 23.80
N THR A 277 -8.76 14.60 24.64
CA THR A 277 -8.25 15.82 25.28
C THR A 277 -8.11 15.57 26.79
N VAL A 278 -8.55 16.52 27.64
CA VAL A 278 -8.91 16.22 29.04
C VAL A 278 -10.25 15.47 29.14
N GLU A 279 -11.02 15.50 28.06
CA GLU A 279 -12.24 14.73 27.84
C GLU A 279 -12.06 13.78 26.64
N GLU A 280 -12.84 12.72 26.62
CA GLU A 280 -13.01 11.78 25.52
C GLU A 280 -14.28 12.15 24.75
N VAL A 281 -14.08 12.69 23.55
CA VAL A 281 -15.14 13.27 22.72
C VAL A 281 -15.42 12.32 21.56
N LEU A 282 -16.59 11.69 21.57
CA LEU A 282 -17.06 10.79 20.51
C LEU A 282 -18.08 11.49 19.62
N MET A 283 -17.82 11.48 18.32
CA MET A 283 -18.66 12.07 17.30
C MET A 283 -19.01 11.06 16.21
N ILE A 284 -20.13 11.29 15.56
CA ILE A 284 -20.65 10.46 14.48
C ILE A 284 -21.06 11.35 13.29
N ASN A 285 -20.90 10.84 12.07
CA ASN A 285 -21.46 11.43 10.85
C ASN A 285 -22.07 10.34 9.97
N ASN A 286 -23.38 10.42 9.78
CA ASN A 286 -24.19 9.48 8.99
C ASN A 286 -24.63 10.07 7.64
N GLY A 287 -23.89 11.06 7.11
CA GLY A 287 -24.25 11.82 5.92
C GLY A 287 -25.01 13.12 6.20
N ASN A 288 -25.61 13.28 7.38
CA ASN A 288 -26.33 14.50 7.78
C ASN A 288 -25.46 15.50 8.55
N GLY A 289 -24.13 15.35 8.48
CA GLY A 289 -23.17 16.15 9.23
C GLY A 289 -22.79 15.52 10.57
N TRP A 290 -21.86 16.20 11.26
CA TRP A 290 -21.31 15.72 12.51
C TRP A 290 -22.23 15.98 13.70
N ARG A 291 -22.40 14.95 14.54
CA ARG A 291 -23.15 15.02 15.79
C ARG A 291 -22.28 14.51 16.94
N LEU A 292 -22.26 15.25 18.04
CA LEU A 292 -21.65 14.82 19.30
C LEU A 292 -22.51 13.72 19.93
N ILE A 293 -21.90 12.58 20.26
CA ILE A 293 -22.55 11.45 20.94
C ILE A 293 -22.24 11.45 22.43
N SER A 294 -20.97 11.65 22.79
CA SER A 294 -20.51 11.62 24.17
C SER A 294 -19.33 12.57 24.37
N SER A 295 -19.30 13.25 25.51
CA SER A 295 -18.10 13.88 26.06
C SER A 295 -17.98 13.51 27.53
N LYS A 296 -16.93 12.78 27.91
CA LYS A 296 -16.72 12.29 29.27
C LYS A 296 -15.29 12.60 29.72
N PRO A 297 -15.02 12.79 31.02
CA PRO A 297 -13.64 12.83 31.51
C PRO A 297 -12.85 11.60 31.08
N VAL A 298 -11.53 11.73 30.94
CA VAL A 298 -10.68 10.61 30.54
C VAL A 298 -10.74 9.48 31.58
N LEU A 299 -11.27 8.34 31.17
CA LEU A 299 -11.36 7.12 31.97
C LEU A 299 -10.67 5.96 31.28
N HIS A 300 -10.56 5.95 29.95
CA HIS A 300 -10.14 4.78 29.22
C HIS A 300 -8.63 4.75 28.92
N GLN A 301 -8.10 3.55 28.73
CA GLN A 301 -6.70 3.36 28.34
C GLN A 301 -6.55 3.47 26.82
N PRO A 302 -5.39 3.93 26.29
CA PRO A 302 -5.11 3.88 24.86
C PRO A 302 -5.27 2.47 24.28
N LEU A 303 -5.87 2.36 23.11
CA LEU A 303 -6.00 1.14 22.34
C LEU A 303 -5.71 1.47 20.87
N LEU A 304 -5.00 0.63 20.14
CA LEU A 304 -4.94 0.74 18.68
C LEU A 304 -5.91 -0.27 18.08
N TRP A 305 -6.84 0.19 17.26
CA TRP A 305 -7.81 -0.68 16.62
C TRP A 305 -7.43 -0.92 15.16
N VAL A 306 -7.18 -2.19 14.84
CA VAL A 306 -6.88 -2.68 13.51
C VAL A 306 -8.09 -3.47 13.02
N HIS A 307 -8.83 -2.90 12.07
CA HIS A 307 -10.02 -3.49 11.49
C HIS A 307 -9.81 -3.83 10.03
N LYS A 308 -10.11 -5.07 9.67
CA LYS A 308 -10.17 -5.52 8.28
C LYS A 308 -11.56 -6.07 8.00
N ALA A 309 -12.33 -5.39 7.16
CA ALA A 309 -13.52 -5.99 6.56
C ALA A 309 -13.18 -6.49 5.15
N ARG A 310 -14.19 -7.02 4.47
CA ARG A 310 -14.07 -7.43 3.05
C ARG A 310 -13.69 -6.28 2.10
N ARG A 311 -14.11 -5.05 2.40
CA ARG A 311 -13.98 -3.89 1.48
C ARG A 311 -13.15 -2.74 2.01
N ASN A 312 -12.95 -2.65 3.32
CA ASN A 312 -12.21 -1.55 3.93
C ASN A 312 -11.24 -2.06 4.99
N PHE A 313 -10.26 -1.21 5.26
CA PHE A 313 -9.20 -1.47 6.18
C PHE A 313 -8.93 -0.22 7.00
N HIS A 314 -8.95 -0.35 8.32
CA HIS A 314 -8.72 0.76 9.24
C HIS A 314 -7.64 0.42 10.25
N GLN A 315 -6.69 1.31 10.45
CA GLN A 315 -5.75 1.30 11.57
C GLN A 315 -5.90 2.64 12.28
N THR A 316 -6.44 2.63 13.49
CA THR A 316 -6.86 3.88 14.13
C THR A 316 -6.63 3.87 15.62
N TYR A 317 -6.32 5.04 16.17
CA TYR A 317 -6.31 5.24 17.60
C TYR A 317 -7.72 5.04 18.16
N TRP A 318 -7.84 4.33 19.27
CA TRP A 318 -9.07 4.18 20.01
C TRP A 318 -8.77 4.10 21.51
N LEU A 319 -9.76 3.65 22.27
CA LEU A 319 -9.68 3.50 23.72
C LEU A 319 -10.20 2.12 24.14
N GLU A 320 -9.65 1.55 25.22
CA GLU A 320 -10.10 0.29 25.81
C GLU A 320 -11.09 0.55 26.95
N ASP A 321 -12.22 -0.18 26.95
CA ASP A 321 -13.23 -0.13 28.00
C ASP A 321 -12.67 -0.66 29.33
N GLN A 322 -12.92 0.06 30.44
CA GLN A 322 -12.40 -0.36 31.75
C GLN A 322 -13.21 -1.48 32.40
N ALA A 323 -14.51 -1.55 32.13
CA ALA A 323 -15.40 -2.54 32.71
C ALA A 323 -15.32 -3.86 31.93
N GLU A 324 -15.24 -3.76 30.59
CA GLU A 324 -15.13 -4.89 29.68
C GLU A 324 -13.72 -4.92 29.07
N ARG A 325 -12.81 -5.63 29.74
CA ARG A 325 -11.43 -5.81 29.24
C ARG A 325 -11.47 -6.31 27.80
N ARG A 326 -10.57 -5.78 26.97
CA ARG A 326 -10.40 -6.12 25.55
C ARG A 326 -11.56 -5.69 24.64
N ALA A 327 -12.52 -4.93 25.16
CA ALA A 327 -13.53 -4.27 24.34
C ALA A 327 -13.08 -2.84 24.01
N PRO A 328 -13.41 -2.31 22.81
CA PRO A 328 -13.23 -0.90 22.54
C PRO A 328 -14.19 -0.08 23.41
N ALA A 329 -13.76 1.08 23.90
CA ALA A 329 -14.65 2.03 24.55
C ALA A 329 -15.78 2.40 23.57
N PHE A 330 -16.98 2.62 24.11
CA PHE A 330 -18.19 2.90 23.35
C PHE A 330 -18.64 1.75 22.43
N TYR A 331 -18.27 0.50 22.73
CA TYR A 331 -18.64 -0.67 21.91
C TYR A 331 -20.15 -0.78 21.69
N ARG A 332 -20.98 -0.34 22.66
CA ARG A 332 -22.45 -0.37 22.53
C ARG A 332 -22.94 0.63 21.49
N GLU A 333 -22.42 1.85 21.53
CA GLU A 333 -22.72 2.91 20.56
C GLU A 333 -22.27 2.52 19.15
N LEU A 334 -21.13 1.82 19.05
CA LEU A 334 -20.60 1.29 17.79
C LEU A 334 -21.38 0.06 17.27
N GLY A 335 -22.35 -0.45 18.03
CA GLY A 335 -23.21 -1.57 17.63
C GLY A 335 -22.63 -2.96 17.89
N PHE A 336 -21.57 -3.09 18.69
CA PHE A 336 -21.07 -4.40 19.09
C PHE A 336 -21.95 -4.99 20.20
N THR A 337 -22.50 -6.16 19.92
CA THR A 337 -23.08 -7.02 20.96
C THR A 337 -21.96 -7.90 21.50
N LEU A 338 -21.42 -7.56 22.68
CA LEU A 338 -20.65 -8.53 23.45
C LEU A 338 -21.63 -9.67 23.79
N LYS A 339 -21.28 -10.91 23.43
CA LYS A 339 -22.05 -12.05 23.92
C LYS A 339 -22.02 -11.98 25.43
N ASP A 340 -23.18 -11.80 26.05
CA ASP A 340 -23.30 -11.81 27.50
C ASP A 340 -22.57 -13.05 27.99
N LYS A 341 -21.52 -12.85 28.80
CA LYS A 341 -20.86 -13.95 29.49
C LYS A 341 -21.97 -14.66 30.24
N VAL A 342 -22.36 -15.83 29.74
CA VAL A 342 -23.27 -16.72 30.44
C VAL A 342 -22.66 -16.87 31.82
N THR A 343 -23.29 -16.26 32.81
CA THR A 343 -22.79 -16.29 34.19
C THR A 343 -22.61 -17.76 34.49
N PRO A 344 -21.38 -18.25 34.76
CA PRO A 344 -21.15 -19.67 34.91
C PRO A 344 -22.09 -20.13 36.01
N VAL A 345 -23.11 -20.91 35.63
CA VAL A 345 -24.00 -21.55 36.59
C VAL A 345 -23.07 -22.35 37.49
N PRO A 346 -23.05 -22.11 38.81
CA PRO A 346 -22.10 -22.74 39.70
C PRO A 346 -22.24 -24.25 39.60
N THR A 347 -21.34 -24.88 38.83
CA THR A 347 -21.32 -26.33 38.68
C THR A 347 -20.91 -26.90 40.04
N PRO A 348 -21.69 -27.82 40.63
CA PRO A 348 -21.34 -28.43 41.91
C PRO A 348 -19.96 -29.09 41.78
N VAL A 349 -19.06 -28.73 42.69
CA VAL A 349 -17.67 -29.17 42.76
C VAL A 349 -17.60 -30.69 42.71
N GLN A 350 -17.20 -31.26 41.57
CA GLN A 350 -16.81 -32.66 41.48
C GLN A 350 -15.31 -32.78 41.78
N THR A 351 -15.01 -33.53 42.83
CA THR A 351 -13.68 -33.84 43.32
C THR A 351 -12.95 -34.74 42.31
N THR A 352 -12.12 -34.15 41.44
CA THR A 352 -11.30 -34.92 40.50
C THR A 352 -10.03 -35.42 41.19
N GLN A 353 -9.81 -36.73 41.16
CA GLN A 353 -8.62 -37.38 41.69
C GLN A 353 -7.36 -37.09 40.84
N PRO A 354 -6.15 -37.12 41.44
CA PRO A 354 -4.91 -36.79 40.74
C PRO A 354 -4.52 -37.87 39.72
N ILE A 355 -4.34 -37.47 38.47
CA ILE A 355 -3.78 -38.31 37.40
C ILE A 355 -2.26 -38.16 37.42
N LEU A 356 -1.55 -39.29 37.53
CA LEU A 356 -0.09 -39.39 37.42
C LEU A 356 0.37 -38.98 36.01
N ALA A 357 1.35 -38.08 35.95
CA ALA A 357 2.03 -37.68 34.73
C ALA A 357 2.79 -38.86 34.09
N GLN A 358 2.59 -39.07 32.80
CA GLN A 358 3.45 -39.93 31.98
C GLN A 358 4.41 -39.08 31.15
N ASP A 359 5.68 -39.50 31.12
CA ASP A 359 6.76 -38.89 30.36
C ASP A 359 6.50 -38.99 28.85
N ILE A 360 6.53 -37.84 28.17
CA ILE A 360 6.46 -37.73 26.71
C ILE A 360 7.90 -37.79 26.15
N PRO A 361 8.20 -38.63 25.14
CA PRO A 361 9.52 -38.71 24.55
C PRO A 361 9.86 -37.49 23.66
N PRO A 362 11.15 -37.14 23.52
CA PRO A 362 11.58 -35.97 22.76
C PRO A 362 11.37 -36.16 21.25
N VAL A 363 10.80 -35.15 20.61
CA VAL A 363 10.62 -35.06 19.15
C VAL A 363 11.96 -34.68 18.48
N PRO A 364 12.37 -35.33 17.37
CA PRO A 364 13.62 -35.00 16.69
C PRO A 364 13.58 -33.62 16.02
N ALA A 365 14.62 -32.81 16.25
CA ALA A 365 14.81 -31.54 15.56
C ALA A 365 15.15 -31.76 14.07
N PHE A 366 14.38 -31.11 13.20
CA PHE A 366 14.65 -31.06 11.76
C PHE A 366 15.68 -29.96 11.48
N TYR A 367 16.87 -30.33 11.01
CA TYR A 367 17.85 -29.39 10.45
C TYR A 367 17.73 -29.39 8.92
N PRO A 368 17.45 -28.27 8.25
CA PRO A 368 17.55 -28.20 6.80
C PRO A 368 19.03 -28.41 6.41
N GLY A 369 19.24 -29.41 5.55
CA GLY A 369 20.54 -29.88 5.12
C GLY A 369 21.39 -28.83 4.43
N GLN A 370 22.69 -28.93 4.68
CA GLN A 370 23.75 -28.24 3.95
C GLN A 370 23.69 -28.62 2.47
N ILE A 371 23.64 -27.61 1.59
CA ILE A 371 23.79 -27.79 0.14
C ILE A 371 25.28 -28.05 -0.13
N PRO A 372 25.66 -29.14 -0.82
CA PRO A 372 27.04 -29.36 -1.23
C PRO A 372 27.47 -28.30 -2.24
N SER A 373 28.54 -27.60 -1.92
CA SER A 373 29.32 -26.78 -2.82
C SER A 373 30.06 -27.69 -3.79
N ASP A 374 29.52 -27.92 -4.99
CA ASP A 374 30.28 -28.28 -6.20
C ASP A 374 29.34 -28.28 -7.43
N LEU A 375 29.45 -27.23 -8.25
CA LEU A 375 28.98 -27.23 -9.64
C LEU A 375 29.99 -26.43 -10.50
N PRO A 376 30.40 -26.94 -11.67
CA PRO A 376 31.50 -26.39 -12.45
C PRO A 376 31.06 -25.19 -13.31
N SER A 377 32.02 -24.31 -13.57
CA SER A 377 31.84 -23.08 -14.36
C SER A 377 31.40 -23.37 -15.79
N LEU A 378 30.25 -22.82 -16.17
CA LEU A 378 29.81 -22.78 -17.57
C LEU A 378 30.48 -21.60 -18.29
N ALA A 379 31.19 -21.94 -19.36
CA ALA A 379 31.88 -21.02 -20.24
C ALA A 379 30.90 -20.10 -20.97
N SER A 380 31.32 -18.86 -21.14
CA SER A 380 30.71 -17.81 -21.96
C SER A 380 30.56 -18.26 -23.42
N VAL A 381 29.31 -18.24 -23.92
CA VAL A 381 28.98 -18.41 -25.33
C VAL A 381 29.03 -17.05 -26.02
N THR A 382 29.96 -16.91 -26.96
CA THR A 382 30.06 -15.77 -27.88
C THR A 382 28.99 -15.89 -28.95
N LEU A 383 28.09 -14.90 -29.06
CA LEU A 383 27.12 -14.79 -30.16
C LEU A 383 27.70 -13.87 -31.23
N ASN A 384 27.83 -14.41 -32.45
CA ASN A 384 28.18 -13.66 -33.65
C ASN A 384 26.95 -12.89 -34.16
N GLU A 385 27.13 -11.61 -34.48
CA GLU A 385 26.18 -10.79 -35.22
C GLU A 385 25.91 -11.37 -36.61
N VAL A 386 24.64 -11.53 -36.95
CA VAL A 386 24.17 -11.76 -38.31
C VAL A 386 23.41 -10.51 -38.75
N GLU A 387 23.95 -9.83 -39.75
CA GLU A 387 23.32 -8.71 -40.43
C GLU A 387 22.00 -9.16 -41.07
N SER A 388 20.90 -8.46 -40.76
CA SER A 388 19.61 -8.67 -41.41
C SER A 388 19.20 -7.42 -42.19
N SER A 389 18.86 -7.65 -43.45
CA SER A 389 18.48 -6.67 -44.44
C SER A 389 17.03 -6.19 -44.25
N THR A 390 16.84 -4.89 -44.41
CA THR A 390 15.56 -4.17 -44.43
C THR A 390 14.67 -4.55 -45.61
N PRO A 391 13.34 -4.75 -45.40
CA PRO A 391 12.35 -4.62 -46.46
C PRO A 391 11.50 -3.34 -46.32
N SER A 392 11.14 -2.79 -47.48
CA SER A 392 10.39 -1.55 -47.74
C SER A 392 8.89 -1.64 -47.35
N PRO A 393 8.18 -0.50 -47.22
CA PRO A 393 6.81 -0.47 -46.68
C PRO A 393 5.75 -0.86 -47.72
N ILE A 394 4.75 -1.63 -47.28
CA ILE A 394 3.54 -1.99 -48.03
C ILE A 394 2.44 -0.98 -47.69
N GLU A 395 1.92 -0.27 -48.70
CA GLU A 395 0.68 0.50 -48.63
C GLU A 395 -0.52 -0.45 -48.60
N VAL A 396 -1.39 -0.31 -47.60
CA VAL A 396 -2.67 -1.02 -47.53
C VAL A 396 -3.80 0.00 -47.70
N ASN A 397 -4.47 -0.09 -48.84
CA ASN A 397 -5.66 0.66 -49.21
C ASN A 397 -6.90 -0.16 -48.80
N VAL A 398 -7.75 0.36 -47.92
CA VAL A 398 -8.97 -0.34 -47.46
C VAL A 398 -10.20 0.40 -47.98
N ILE A 399 -10.97 -0.28 -48.83
CA ILE A 399 -12.33 0.08 -49.26
C ILE A 399 -13.31 -0.70 -48.39
N PRO A 400 -14.38 -0.09 -47.82
CA PRO A 400 -15.37 -0.82 -47.05
C PRO A 400 -16.48 -1.37 -47.94
N GLU A 401 -16.69 -2.68 -47.87
CA GLU A 401 -17.78 -3.41 -48.53
C GLU A 401 -19.01 -3.50 -47.60
N VAL A 402 -20.15 -3.10 -48.15
CA VAL A 402 -21.47 -3.05 -47.53
C VAL A 402 -22.08 -4.45 -47.52
N ILE A 403 -22.57 -4.92 -46.38
CA ILE A 403 -23.34 -6.17 -46.29
C ILE A 403 -24.78 -5.87 -45.86
N GLU A 404 -25.69 -6.25 -46.75
CA GLU A 404 -27.14 -6.23 -46.61
C GLU A 404 -27.65 -7.33 -45.65
N ALA A 405 -28.77 -7.03 -45.00
CA ALA A 405 -29.60 -7.97 -44.25
C ALA A 405 -30.41 -8.89 -45.19
N PRO A 406 -30.89 -10.04 -44.68
CA PRO A 406 -32.33 -10.27 -44.85
C PRO A 406 -33.04 -10.93 -43.67
N ALA A 407 -34.36 -10.83 -43.76
CA ALA A 407 -35.37 -11.08 -42.74
C ALA A 407 -35.97 -12.50 -42.77
N THR A 408 -36.58 -12.84 -41.61
CA THR A 408 -37.84 -13.59 -41.39
C THR A 408 -38.03 -15.03 -41.87
N THR A 409 -38.17 -15.90 -40.85
CA THR A 409 -39.30 -16.81 -40.53
C THR A 409 -39.77 -17.85 -41.57
N ASN A 410 -39.68 -19.15 -41.21
CA ASN A 410 -40.79 -20.12 -41.24
C ASN A 410 -40.40 -21.46 -40.57
N ILE A 411 -41.34 -22.01 -39.81
CA ILE A 411 -41.49 -23.38 -39.23
C ILE A 411 -42.85 -23.89 -39.80
N PRO A 412 -43.22 -25.20 -39.90
CA PRO A 412 -42.65 -26.45 -39.34
C PRO A 412 -42.48 -27.59 -40.37
N ASP A 413 -41.84 -28.72 -40.01
CA ASP A 413 -42.56 -29.97 -39.72
C ASP A 413 -41.65 -31.14 -39.31
N ASN A 414 -42.29 -32.07 -38.61
CA ASN A 414 -41.80 -33.11 -37.73
C ASN A 414 -41.49 -34.42 -38.49
N SER A 415 -40.32 -35.02 -38.29
CA SER A 415 -40.15 -36.48 -38.44
C SER A 415 -38.92 -37.00 -37.70
N SER A 416 -39.20 -37.94 -36.80
CA SER A 416 -38.28 -38.72 -35.97
C SER A 416 -37.42 -39.70 -36.77
N GLU A 417 -36.10 -39.62 -36.61
CA GLU A 417 -35.20 -40.78 -36.71
C GLU A 417 -33.91 -40.46 -35.92
N ASP A 418 -33.61 -41.31 -34.94
CA ASP A 418 -32.44 -41.23 -34.05
C ASP A 418 -31.14 -41.38 -34.85
N VAL A 419 -30.44 -40.26 -35.06
CA VAL A 419 -29.03 -40.22 -35.48
C VAL A 419 -28.27 -39.36 -34.48
N LEU A 420 -27.36 -39.98 -33.73
CA LEU A 420 -26.47 -39.34 -32.77
C LEU A 420 -25.72 -38.17 -33.43
N PRO A 421 -25.90 -36.91 -32.97
CA PRO A 421 -25.20 -35.78 -33.56
C PRO A 421 -23.76 -35.75 -33.04
N SER A 422 -22.80 -35.80 -33.98
CA SER A 422 -21.37 -35.60 -33.76
C SER A 422 -21.08 -34.14 -33.36
N LEU A 423 -21.26 -33.82 -32.07
CA LEU A 423 -20.82 -32.57 -31.45
C LEU A 423 -19.44 -32.74 -30.78
N PRO A 424 -18.36 -32.40 -31.52
CA PRO A 424 -17.23 -31.72 -30.88
C PRO A 424 -16.63 -30.57 -31.73
N MET A 425 -17.19 -30.25 -32.91
CA MET A 425 -16.49 -29.32 -33.84
C MET A 425 -16.56 -27.84 -33.45
N LYS A 426 -17.58 -27.38 -32.72
CA LYS A 426 -17.75 -25.95 -32.41
C LYS A 426 -16.83 -25.45 -31.30
N GLU A 427 -16.65 -26.25 -30.24
CA GLU A 427 -15.78 -25.92 -29.11
C GLU A 427 -14.30 -25.87 -29.53
N ASN A 428 -13.89 -26.71 -30.50
CA ASN A 428 -12.53 -26.66 -31.05
C ASN A 428 -12.26 -25.39 -31.86
N ALA A 429 -13.25 -24.87 -32.61
CA ALA A 429 -13.06 -23.64 -33.38
C ALA A 429 -12.91 -22.40 -32.48
N GLU A 430 -13.62 -22.37 -31.35
CA GLU A 430 -13.50 -21.29 -30.36
C GLU A 430 -12.17 -21.35 -29.60
N LEU A 431 -11.68 -22.55 -29.29
CA LEU A 431 -10.37 -22.74 -28.67
C LEU A 431 -9.22 -22.33 -29.60
N GLU A 432 -9.26 -22.71 -30.89
CA GLU A 432 -8.27 -22.29 -31.88
C GLU A 432 -8.25 -20.76 -32.08
N ARG A 433 -9.43 -20.13 -32.06
CA ARG A 433 -9.54 -18.67 -32.11
C ARG A 433 -8.86 -18.03 -30.90
N LEU A 434 -9.07 -18.58 -29.70
CA LEU A 434 -8.43 -18.11 -28.47
C LEU A 434 -6.90 -18.25 -28.52
N ILE A 435 -6.39 -19.41 -28.94
CA ILE A 435 -4.96 -19.65 -29.09
C ILE A 435 -4.35 -18.64 -30.05
N THR A 436 -5.03 -18.37 -31.18
CA THR A 436 -4.58 -17.38 -32.17
C THR A 436 -4.54 -15.96 -31.59
N THR A 437 -5.56 -15.57 -30.81
CA THR A 437 -5.59 -14.25 -30.16
C THR A 437 -4.47 -14.09 -29.13
N VAL A 438 -4.18 -15.12 -28.33
CA VAL A 438 -3.07 -15.09 -27.36
C VAL A 438 -1.72 -14.95 -28.08
N ALA A 439 -1.49 -15.74 -29.14
CA ALA A 439 -0.27 -15.66 -29.93
C ALA A 439 -0.06 -14.27 -30.56
N GLN A 440 -1.14 -13.63 -31.03
CA GLN A 440 -1.08 -12.27 -31.55
C GLN A 440 -0.71 -11.25 -30.48
N LEU A 441 -1.31 -11.35 -29.28
CA LEU A 441 -0.98 -10.46 -28.16
C LEU A 441 0.47 -10.62 -27.70
N GLU A 442 0.98 -11.85 -27.64
CA GLU A 442 2.39 -12.12 -27.35
C GLU A 442 3.32 -11.46 -28.38
N GLN A 443 2.99 -11.57 -29.67
CA GLN A 443 3.75 -10.94 -30.75
C GLN A 443 3.73 -9.40 -30.66
N GLU A 444 2.58 -8.80 -30.36
CA GLU A 444 2.48 -7.34 -30.17
C GLU A 444 3.29 -6.87 -28.96
N ASN A 445 3.32 -7.67 -27.89
CA ASN A 445 4.11 -7.37 -26.70
C ASN A 445 5.63 -7.45 -26.99
N THR A 446 6.08 -8.42 -27.79
CA THR A 446 7.49 -8.48 -28.22
C THR A 446 7.87 -7.24 -29.04
N LYS A 447 7.03 -6.85 -30.02
CA LYS A 447 7.28 -5.63 -30.82
C LYS A 447 7.35 -4.38 -29.95
N LEU A 448 6.51 -4.28 -28.93
CA LEU A 448 6.51 -3.15 -28.02
C LEU A 448 7.80 -3.11 -27.18
N SER A 449 8.24 -4.26 -26.68
CA SER A 449 9.50 -4.40 -25.96
C SER A 449 10.70 -3.94 -26.81
N ASP A 450 10.73 -4.30 -28.10
CA ASP A 450 11.80 -3.89 -29.02
C ASP A 450 11.84 -2.37 -29.23
N VAL A 451 10.68 -1.72 -29.38
CA VAL A 451 10.57 -0.25 -29.49
C VAL A 451 11.08 0.42 -28.22
N LEU A 452 10.73 -0.12 -27.04
CA LEU A 452 11.15 0.42 -25.75
C LEU A 452 12.67 0.31 -25.56
N GLN A 453 13.25 -0.83 -25.93
CA GLN A 453 14.70 -1.05 -25.89
C GLN A 453 15.45 -0.12 -26.87
N SER A 454 14.90 0.11 -28.06
CA SER A 454 15.45 1.06 -29.03
C SER A 454 15.46 2.50 -28.49
N MET A 455 14.38 2.92 -27.82
CA MET A 455 14.31 4.25 -27.21
C MET A 455 15.31 4.41 -26.05
N LEU A 456 15.44 3.41 -25.19
CA LEU A 456 16.42 3.43 -24.10
C LEU A 456 17.86 3.55 -24.63
N SER A 457 18.19 2.80 -25.68
CA SER A 457 19.51 2.89 -26.32
C SER A 457 19.80 4.28 -26.91
N LYS A 458 18.80 4.95 -27.50
CA LYS A 458 18.97 6.34 -27.98
C LYS A 458 19.19 7.32 -26.83
N PHE A 459 18.49 7.13 -25.71
CA PHE A 459 18.64 7.97 -24.53
C PHE A 459 20.06 7.87 -23.96
N ASP A 460 20.60 6.64 -23.86
CA ASP A 460 21.98 6.41 -23.43
C ASP A 460 22.99 7.07 -24.38
N GLN A 461 22.73 7.05 -25.69
CA GLN A 461 23.58 7.73 -26.68
C GLN A 461 23.58 9.26 -26.49
N ILE A 462 22.42 9.85 -26.20
CA ILE A 462 22.28 11.29 -25.93
C ILE A 462 23.04 11.66 -24.64
N LEU A 463 22.88 10.88 -23.57
CA LEU A 463 23.61 11.09 -22.31
C LEU A 463 25.13 10.98 -22.51
N GLY A 464 25.58 10.01 -23.32
CA GLY A 464 26.99 9.89 -23.71
C GLY A 464 27.51 11.14 -24.42
N ALA A 465 26.79 11.65 -25.43
CA ALA A 465 27.18 12.84 -26.17
C ALA A 465 27.23 14.11 -25.29
N ILE A 466 26.33 14.25 -24.33
CA ILE A 466 26.36 15.35 -23.36
C ILE A 466 27.60 15.25 -22.46
N SER A 467 27.91 14.05 -21.96
CA SER A 467 29.09 13.79 -21.12
C SER A 467 30.40 14.11 -21.83
N ASP A 468 30.52 13.73 -23.11
CA ASP A 468 31.73 13.97 -23.91
C ASP A 468 31.96 15.47 -24.18
N ASN A 469 30.88 16.24 -24.39
CA ASN A 469 30.96 17.69 -24.62
C ASN A 469 31.30 18.48 -23.34
N VAL A 470 30.87 18.02 -22.17
CA VAL A 470 31.24 18.63 -20.88
C VAL A 470 32.72 18.40 -20.54
N SER A 471 33.30 17.31 -21.06
CA SER A 471 34.65 16.87 -20.70
C SER A 471 35.77 17.47 -21.56
N GLN A 472 35.47 18.25 -22.62
CA GLN A 472 36.52 18.88 -23.43
C GLN A 472 37.13 20.11 -22.73
N PRO A 473 38.40 20.07 -22.30
CA PRO A 473 39.04 21.22 -21.66
C PRO A 473 39.20 22.35 -22.68
N LYS A 474 38.57 23.49 -22.42
CA LYS A 474 38.76 24.74 -23.18
C LYS A 474 40.26 25.03 -23.29
N GLN A 475 40.81 24.87 -24.49
CA GLN A 475 42.21 25.23 -24.74
C GLN A 475 42.42 26.73 -24.44
N PRO A 476 43.48 27.10 -23.71
CA PRO A 476 43.74 28.49 -23.36
C PRO A 476 44.12 29.29 -24.60
N ARG A 477 43.21 30.15 -25.07
CA ARG A 477 43.52 31.19 -26.05
C ARG A 477 44.53 32.17 -25.44
N LYS A 478 45.76 32.13 -25.94
CA LYS A 478 46.83 33.09 -25.60
C LYS A 478 46.45 34.50 -26.08
N SER A 479 45.94 35.36 -25.21
CA SER A 479 45.85 36.80 -25.46
C SER A 479 47.05 37.52 -24.84
N LYS A 480 47.62 38.44 -25.62
CA LYS A 480 48.85 39.17 -25.35
C LYS A 480 48.68 40.21 -24.23
N GLN A 481 49.69 40.19 -23.37
CA GLN A 481 50.01 41.07 -22.26
C GLN A 481 50.19 42.54 -22.71
N LYS A 482 49.58 43.49 -21.99
CA LYS A 482 50.01 44.90 -21.96
C LYS A 482 49.81 45.50 -20.56
N THR A 483 50.93 45.87 -19.97
CA THR A 483 51.21 46.47 -18.65
C THR A 483 50.63 47.91 -18.54
N SER A 484 49.77 48.15 -17.55
CA SER A 484 50.00 48.83 -16.24
C SER A 484 50.01 50.36 -16.25
N HIS A 485 49.02 50.99 -15.60
CA HIS A 485 49.26 52.09 -14.65
C HIS A 485 48.07 52.27 -13.69
N TYR A 486 48.39 52.52 -12.42
CA TYR A 486 47.53 52.78 -11.25
C TYR A 486 46.57 53.97 -11.41
N GLU A 487 45.35 53.88 -10.86
CA GLU A 487 44.91 54.75 -9.75
C GLU A 487 43.58 54.26 -9.10
N GLU A 488 43.44 54.68 -7.85
CA GLU A 488 42.53 54.32 -6.77
C GLU A 488 41.22 55.13 -6.83
N PHE A 489 40.08 54.58 -6.39
CA PHE A 489 38.94 55.21 -5.65
C PHE A 489 37.58 54.47 -5.82
N GLU A 490 36.68 54.80 -4.88
CA GLU A 490 35.58 54.03 -4.26
C GLU A 490 34.23 53.97 -5.01
N HIS A 491 33.46 52.89 -4.73
CA HIS A 491 31.98 52.67 -4.83
C HIS A 491 31.26 52.83 -6.20
N PRO A 492 30.03 52.29 -6.40
CA PRO A 492 29.32 51.14 -5.82
C PRO A 492 29.07 50.01 -6.87
N GLN A 493 28.80 48.80 -6.41
CA GLN A 493 28.53 47.62 -7.26
C GLN A 493 27.18 47.74 -7.99
N THR A 494 27.21 48.20 -9.24
CA THR A 494 26.24 47.82 -10.27
C THR A 494 26.65 46.46 -10.84
N VAL A 495 25.82 45.45 -10.60
CA VAL A 495 25.91 44.12 -11.21
C VAL A 495 25.72 44.29 -12.72
N PHE A 496 26.82 44.25 -13.47
CA PHE A 496 26.79 44.07 -14.92
C PHE A 496 26.34 42.63 -15.19
N GLU A 497 25.07 42.50 -15.58
CA GLU A 497 24.49 41.31 -16.15
C GLU A 497 25.16 41.07 -17.51
N THR A 498 26.30 40.39 -17.51
CA THR A 498 26.90 39.90 -18.75
C THR A 498 25.96 38.84 -19.31
N SER A 499 25.26 39.15 -20.40
CA SER A 499 24.43 38.20 -21.12
C SER A 499 25.32 37.01 -21.51
N PHE A 500 25.11 35.89 -20.83
CA PHE A 500 25.76 34.64 -21.14
C PHE A 500 25.14 34.19 -22.47
N GLU A 501 25.82 34.48 -23.59
CA GLU A 501 25.48 33.88 -24.88
C GLU A 501 25.72 32.37 -24.75
N GLU A 502 24.62 31.67 -24.48
CA GLU A 502 24.57 30.22 -24.49
C GLU A 502 25.09 29.72 -25.84
N PRO A 503 26.14 28.88 -25.86
CA PRO A 503 26.79 28.47 -27.10
C PRO A 503 25.78 27.75 -28.00
N ASP A 504 25.78 28.05 -29.30
CA ASP A 504 24.79 27.54 -30.26
C ASP A 504 24.65 26.00 -30.24
N ALA A 505 25.72 25.28 -29.88
CA ALA A 505 25.72 23.82 -29.71
C ALA A 505 24.81 23.33 -28.55
N VAL A 506 24.66 24.11 -27.48
CA VAL A 506 23.75 23.78 -26.37
C VAL A 506 22.31 24.02 -26.77
N LYS A 507 22.02 25.09 -27.53
CA LYS A 507 20.69 25.34 -28.09
C LYS A 507 20.25 24.24 -29.05
N GLU A 508 21.16 23.76 -29.90
CA GLU A 508 20.90 22.63 -30.81
C GLU A 508 20.66 21.32 -30.04
N ALA A 509 21.47 21.05 -29.00
CA ALA A 509 21.27 19.87 -28.14
C ALA A 509 19.93 19.92 -27.39
N MET A 510 19.54 21.09 -26.88
CA MET A 510 18.26 21.30 -26.20
C MET A 510 17.07 21.16 -27.16
N ALA A 511 17.17 21.68 -28.39
CA ALA A 511 16.14 21.51 -29.41
C ALA A 511 15.98 20.04 -29.85
N ASN A 512 17.08 19.29 -29.96
CA ASN A 512 17.03 17.85 -30.25
C ASN A 512 16.43 17.05 -29.09
N LEU A 513 16.74 17.42 -27.85
CA LEU A 513 16.14 16.82 -26.65
C LEU A 513 14.63 17.10 -26.58
N GLU A 514 14.20 18.33 -26.88
CA GLU A 514 12.79 18.70 -26.95
C GLU A 514 12.05 17.88 -28.01
N LYS A 515 12.62 17.75 -29.20
CA LYS A 515 12.05 16.92 -30.28
C LYS A 515 11.92 15.43 -29.90
N GLU A 516 12.93 14.86 -29.25
CA GLU A 516 12.89 13.46 -28.80
C GLU A 516 11.90 13.27 -27.63
N THR A 517 11.76 14.25 -26.73
CA THR A 517 10.76 14.21 -25.63
C THR A 517 9.33 14.34 -26.15
N GLU A 518 9.09 15.13 -27.19
CA GLU A 518 7.80 15.13 -27.91
C GLU A 518 7.51 13.77 -28.58
N GLY A 519 8.53 13.18 -29.22
CA GLY A 519 8.43 11.83 -29.78
C GLY A 519 8.07 10.78 -28.73
N LEU A 520 8.73 10.83 -27.56
CA LEU A 520 8.45 9.95 -26.43
C LEU A 520 7.01 10.14 -25.92
N SER A 521 6.53 11.39 -25.81
CA SER A 521 5.15 11.70 -25.41
C SER A 521 4.13 11.06 -26.37
N GLN A 522 4.42 11.05 -27.67
CA GLN A 522 3.54 10.44 -28.66
C GLN A 522 3.56 8.92 -28.59
N VAL A 523 4.74 8.30 -28.40
CA VAL A 523 4.86 6.85 -28.18
C VAL A 523 4.12 6.43 -26.92
N LEU A 524 4.24 7.20 -25.82
CA LEU A 524 3.54 6.92 -24.57
C LEU A 524 2.02 6.95 -24.74
N ARG A 525 1.49 7.92 -25.51
CA ARG A 525 0.06 7.98 -25.83
C ARG A 525 -0.41 6.78 -26.65
N VAL A 526 0.37 6.35 -27.64
CA VAL A 526 0.06 5.15 -28.43
C VAL A 526 0.12 3.89 -27.56
N MET A 527 1.09 3.80 -26.65
CA MET A 527 1.19 2.70 -25.68
C MET A 527 -0.03 2.66 -24.75
N MET A 528 -0.45 3.81 -24.19
CA MET A 528 -1.62 3.86 -23.32
C MET A 528 -2.91 3.50 -24.07
N ALA A 529 -3.09 3.97 -25.30
CA ALA A 529 -4.25 3.60 -26.11
C ALA A 529 -4.26 2.11 -26.48
N LYS A 530 -3.10 1.53 -26.81
CA LYS A 530 -2.96 0.09 -27.04
C LYS A 530 -3.19 -0.74 -25.78
N GLN A 531 -2.73 -0.25 -24.63
CA GLN A 531 -2.97 -0.89 -23.34
C GLN A 531 -4.46 -0.91 -23.02
N GLU A 532 -5.17 0.20 -23.21
CA GLU A 532 -6.62 0.27 -23.02
C GLU A 532 -7.36 -0.70 -23.96
N GLN A 533 -6.92 -0.81 -25.21
CA GLN A 533 -7.45 -1.80 -26.16
C GLN A 533 -7.16 -3.25 -25.73
N SER A 534 -5.97 -3.52 -25.20
CA SER A 534 -5.58 -4.83 -24.66
C SER A 534 -6.42 -5.19 -23.43
N ASP A 535 -6.62 -4.26 -22.51
CA ASP A 535 -7.40 -4.45 -21.29
C ASP A 535 -8.88 -4.72 -21.64
N SER A 536 -9.44 -3.98 -22.60
CA SER A 536 -10.78 -4.26 -23.14
C SER A 536 -10.88 -5.63 -23.82
N SER A 537 -9.81 -6.08 -24.49
CA SER A 537 -9.75 -7.41 -25.11
C SER A 537 -9.69 -8.52 -24.06
N LEU A 538 -8.93 -8.32 -22.98
CA LEU A 538 -8.86 -9.25 -21.85
C LEU A 538 -10.17 -9.33 -21.06
N GLU A 539 -10.88 -8.21 -20.90
CA GLU A 539 -12.21 -8.19 -20.28
C GLU A 539 -13.22 -8.98 -21.12
N ASN A 540 -13.24 -8.75 -22.44
CA ASN A 540 -14.05 -9.53 -23.37
C ASN A 540 -13.71 -11.02 -23.33
N LEU A 541 -12.43 -11.37 -23.20
CA LEU A 541 -12.00 -12.76 -23.04
C LEU A 541 -12.50 -13.36 -21.72
N GLY A 542 -12.41 -12.61 -20.62
CA GLY A 542 -12.93 -13.04 -19.32
C GLY A 542 -14.44 -13.32 -19.36
N LEU A 543 -15.20 -12.50 -20.07
CA LEU A 543 -16.63 -12.73 -20.31
C LEU A 543 -16.89 -13.98 -21.15
N GLN A 544 -16.11 -14.23 -22.21
CA GLN A 544 -16.24 -15.44 -23.03
C GLN A 544 -15.92 -16.71 -22.23
N ILE A 545 -14.87 -16.69 -21.42
CA ILE A 545 -14.51 -17.83 -20.54
C ILE A 545 -15.62 -18.08 -19.52
N SER A 546 -16.21 -17.03 -18.95
CA SER A 546 -17.32 -17.15 -17.99
C SER A 546 -18.55 -17.78 -18.64
N GLN A 547 -18.91 -17.35 -19.85
CA GLN A 547 -20.02 -17.94 -20.63
C GLN A 547 -19.77 -19.43 -20.94
N LEU A 548 -18.55 -19.78 -21.37
CA LEU A 548 -18.18 -21.18 -21.63
C LEU A 548 -18.25 -22.05 -20.36
N GLN A 549 -17.93 -21.50 -19.18
CA GLN A 549 -18.05 -22.21 -17.91
C GLN A 549 -19.51 -22.41 -17.50
N GLU A 550 -20.37 -21.40 -17.66
CA GLU A 550 -21.81 -21.51 -17.39
C GLU A 550 -22.47 -22.55 -18.30
N ASP A 551 -22.20 -22.54 -19.60
CA ASP A 551 -22.73 -23.51 -20.56
C ASP A 551 -22.30 -24.95 -20.23
N LYS A 552 -21.06 -25.12 -19.75
CA LYS A 552 -20.53 -26.42 -19.31
C LYS A 552 -21.19 -26.90 -18.03
N GLU A 553 -21.47 -26.01 -17.07
CA GLU A 553 -22.21 -26.36 -15.85
C GLU A 553 -23.66 -26.74 -16.14
N VAL A 554 -24.35 -26.02 -17.03
CA VAL A 554 -25.74 -26.31 -17.40
C VAL A 554 -25.85 -27.68 -18.09
N LYS A 555 -24.91 -28.02 -18.99
CA LYS A 555 -24.84 -29.34 -19.64
C LYS A 555 -24.54 -30.47 -18.65
N ASN A 556 -23.67 -30.24 -17.67
CA ASN A 556 -23.32 -31.26 -16.66
C ASN A 556 -24.43 -31.48 -15.62
N LYS A 557 -25.22 -30.45 -15.29
CA LYS A 557 -26.35 -30.56 -14.35
C LYS A 557 -27.56 -31.30 -14.97
N GLY A 558 -27.73 -31.28 -16.29
CA GLY A 558 -28.84 -31.99 -16.97
C GLY A 558 -28.69 -33.52 -17.04
N GLY A 559 -27.46 -34.04 -17.11
CA GLY A 559 -27.20 -35.48 -17.25
C GLY A 559 -27.14 -36.26 -15.93
N PHE A 560 -26.71 -35.60 -14.84
CA PHE A 560 -26.52 -36.26 -13.56
C PHE A 560 -27.85 -36.57 -12.84
N TRP A 561 -28.83 -35.67 -12.91
CA TRP A 561 -30.13 -35.88 -12.28
C TRP A 561 -31.00 -36.91 -13.02
N ASN A 562 -30.93 -36.98 -14.36
CA ASN A 562 -31.69 -37.96 -15.13
C ASN A 562 -31.18 -39.40 -14.97
N LYS A 563 -29.88 -39.59 -14.70
CA LYS A 563 -29.30 -40.93 -14.41
C LYS A 563 -29.56 -41.45 -12.99
N TRP A 564 -30.08 -40.61 -12.10
CA TRP A 564 -30.42 -40.99 -10.73
C TRP A 564 -31.91 -41.34 -10.58
N ILE A 565 -32.74 -41.00 -11.58
CA ILE A 565 -34.20 -41.19 -11.59
C ILE A 565 -34.62 -42.45 -12.40
N THR A 566 -33.76 -42.96 -13.28
CA THR A 566 -33.88 -44.28 -13.93
C THR A 566 -32.93 -45.29 -13.30
#